data_AF-A0A158KQB1-F1
#
_entry.id   AF-A0A158KQB1-F1
#
_cell.length_a   1.000
_cell.length_b   1.000
_cell.length_c   1.000
_cell.angle_alpha   90.00
_cell.angle_beta   90.00
_cell.angle_gamma   90.00
#
_symmetry.space_group_name_H-M   'P 1'
#
loop_
_entity.id
_entity.type
_entity.pdbx_description
1 polymer ?
#
loop_
_entity_poly.entity_id
_entity_poly.type
_entity_poly.pdbx_seq_one_letter_code
_entity_poly.pdbx_strand_id
1 'polypeptide(L)'
;MAESADVIVIGSGGLGAATAYHLAKRGTHRVALLERHEIGSQTSPRAAGMVICLRKSDLMINLITMAASKIRRFSGDTGQPLDWVQSGSLKVARRPEDAEVIQEDILCGRRHGLDVEELSLDAAHRLNPFLETTGVVAVMRIGDDMYFNPAQLAVAFGGHGPISATILGAADARDCGGVAYGTSWDTASPRRYAPAWCSSRACISSRR
;
A
#
# COMPACT_ATOMS: atom_id res chain seq x y z
N MET A 1 -24.55 -15.87 -7.99
CA MET A 1 -23.71 -15.21 -6.96
C MET A 1 -23.12 -16.29 -6.07
N ALA A 2 -21.90 -16.13 -5.57
CA ALA A 2 -21.37 -17.07 -4.59
C ALA A 2 -22.17 -16.95 -3.28
N GLU A 3 -22.79 -18.04 -2.83
CA GLU A 3 -23.63 -18.05 -1.62
C GLU A 3 -22.79 -18.06 -0.32
N SER A 4 -21.49 -18.35 -0.41
CA SER A 4 -20.57 -18.36 0.73
C SER A 4 -19.13 -18.10 0.30
N ALA A 5 -18.34 -17.52 1.21
CA ALA A 5 -16.91 -17.26 1.06
C ALA A 5 -16.15 -17.67 2.33
N ASP A 6 -14.89 -18.10 2.18
CA ASP A 6 -13.98 -18.35 3.29
C ASP A 6 -13.41 -17.04 3.85
N VAL A 7 -13.15 -16.07 2.95
CA VAL A 7 -12.64 -14.75 3.29
C VAL A 7 -13.35 -13.70 2.46
N ILE A 8 -13.82 -12.64 3.11
CA ILE A 8 -14.39 -11.48 2.45
C ILE A 8 -13.44 -10.29 2.65
N VAL A 9 -12.96 -9.73 1.55
CA VAL A 9 -12.17 -8.50 1.52
C VAL A 9 -13.08 -7.35 1.11
N ILE A 10 -13.19 -6.33 1.98
CA ILE A 10 -14.03 -5.16 1.75
C ILE A 10 -13.13 -4.00 1.30
N GLY A 11 -13.41 -3.48 0.10
CA GLY A 11 -12.67 -2.41 -0.56
C GLY A 11 -11.70 -2.95 -1.61
N SER A 12 -11.83 -2.44 -2.84
CA SER A 12 -11.04 -2.85 -4.02
C SER A 12 -9.96 -1.84 -4.42
N GLY A 13 -9.48 -1.06 -3.45
CA GLY A 13 -8.25 -0.27 -3.61
C GLY A 13 -7.02 -1.18 -3.77
N GLY A 14 -5.86 -0.58 -3.98
CA GLY A 14 -4.61 -1.33 -4.23
C GLY A 14 -4.31 -2.39 -3.17
N LEU A 15 -4.51 -2.07 -1.88
CA LEU A 15 -4.29 -3.01 -0.78
C LEU A 15 -5.31 -4.17 -0.77
N GLY A 16 -6.59 -3.88 -0.96
CA GLY A 16 -7.65 -4.89 -0.93
C GLY A 16 -7.58 -5.85 -2.10
N ALA A 17 -7.39 -5.31 -3.31
CA ALA A 17 -7.18 -6.12 -4.52
C ALA A 17 -5.92 -7.00 -4.39
N ALA A 18 -4.80 -6.44 -3.90
CA ALA A 18 -3.58 -7.22 -3.66
C ALA A 18 -3.79 -8.32 -2.60
N THR A 19 -4.55 -8.03 -1.53
CA THR A 19 -4.88 -9.00 -0.49
C THR A 19 -5.67 -10.17 -1.06
N ALA A 20 -6.74 -9.88 -1.81
CA ALA A 20 -7.57 -10.91 -2.43
C ALA A 20 -6.77 -11.76 -3.42
N TYR A 21 -5.94 -11.13 -4.26
CA TYR A 21 -5.05 -11.81 -5.19
C TYR A 21 -4.07 -12.75 -4.47
N HIS A 22 -3.41 -12.29 -3.41
CA HIS A 22 -2.42 -13.09 -2.70
C HIS A 22 -3.02 -14.21 -1.87
N LEU A 23 -4.24 -14.04 -1.33
CA LEU A 23 -4.99 -15.13 -0.68
C LEU A 23 -5.34 -16.23 -1.68
N ALA A 24 -5.89 -15.83 -2.84
CA ALA A 24 -6.22 -16.77 -3.91
C ALA A 24 -4.97 -17.51 -4.43
N LYS A 25 -3.87 -16.79 -4.68
CA LYS A 25 -2.58 -17.38 -5.12
C LYS A 25 -2.00 -18.37 -4.10
N ARG A 26 -2.33 -18.25 -2.81
CA ARG A 26 -1.88 -19.15 -1.74
C ARG A 26 -2.80 -20.36 -1.53
N GLY A 27 -3.85 -20.51 -2.34
CA GLY A 27 -4.76 -21.66 -2.29
C GLY A 27 -6.05 -21.43 -1.50
N THR A 28 -6.36 -20.19 -1.07
CA THR A 28 -7.69 -19.91 -0.53
C THR A 28 -8.72 -19.92 -1.65
N HIS A 29 -9.60 -20.93 -1.66
CA HIS A 29 -10.46 -21.21 -2.81
C HIS A 29 -11.70 -20.30 -2.91
N ARG A 30 -12.23 -19.75 -1.81
CA ARG A 30 -13.41 -18.87 -1.84
C ARG A 30 -13.12 -17.52 -1.19
N VAL A 31 -12.28 -16.72 -1.83
CA VAL A 31 -12.09 -15.30 -1.46
C VAL A 31 -13.19 -14.49 -2.14
N ALA A 32 -13.79 -13.50 -1.50
CA ALA A 32 -14.68 -12.53 -2.16
C ALA A 32 -14.08 -11.13 -2.04
N LEU A 33 -14.14 -10.32 -3.10
CA LEU A 33 -13.73 -8.92 -3.09
C LEU A 33 -14.96 -8.05 -3.32
N LEU A 34 -15.33 -7.29 -2.30
CA LEU A 34 -16.51 -6.42 -2.32
C LEU A 34 -16.11 -4.98 -2.51
N GLU A 35 -16.79 -4.30 -3.42
CA GLU A 35 -16.62 -2.87 -3.66
C GLU A 35 -17.97 -2.22 -3.91
N ARG A 36 -18.17 -1.05 -3.28
CA ARG A 36 -19.38 -0.26 -3.45
C ARG A 36 -19.47 0.38 -4.84
N HIS A 37 -18.31 0.71 -5.41
CA HIS A 37 -18.17 1.34 -6.72
C HIS A 37 -17.42 0.44 -7.72
N GLU A 38 -16.59 1.01 -8.59
CA GLU A 38 -15.71 0.29 -9.50
C GLU A 38 -14.35 0.01 -8.87
N ILE A 39 -13.67 -1.04 -9.35
CA ILE A 39 -12.33 -1.41 -8.87
C ILE A 39 -11.37 -0.24 -9.00
N GLY A 40 -10.68 0.07 -7.90
CA GLY A 40 -9.69 1.14 -7.90
C GLY A 40 -10.29 2.49 -8.27
N SER A 41 -11.57 2.77 -8.00
CA SER A 41 -12.21 4.06 -8.33
C SER A 41 -11.99 5.16 -7.29
N GLN A 42 -11.37 4.85 -6.14
CA GLN A 42 -11.18 5.77 -5.01
C GLN A 42 -9.74 6.31 -4.90
N THR A 43 -9.13 6.32 -3.72
CA THR A 43 -7.88 7.05 -3.46
C THR A 43 -6.66 6.46 -4.17
N SER A 44 -6.59 5.13 -4.28
CA SER A 44 -5.43 4.43 -4.86
C SER A 44 -4.98 4.92 -6.25
N PRO A 45 -5.85 5.00 -7.29
CA PRO A 45 -5.44 5.49 -8.61
C PRO A 45 -4.98 6.95 -8.63
N ARG A 46 -5.37 7.74 -7.62
CA ARG A 46 -5.07 9.18 -7.53
C ARG A 46 -3.74 9.45 -6.79
N ALA A 47 -3.06 8.41 -6.32
CA ALA A 47 -1.76 8.55 -5.69
C ALA A 47 -0.70 9.04 -6.69
N ALA A 48 0.38 9.64 -6.18
CA ALA A 48 1.52 10.03 -7.02
C ALA A 48 2.36 8.83 -7.49
N GLY A 49 2.16 7.64 -6.90
CA GLY A 49 2.86 6.41 -7.31
C GLY A 49 4.29 6.28 -6.81
N MET A 50 4.77 7.16 -5.93
CA MET A 50 6.15 7.13 -5.43
C MET A 50 6.42 5.95 -4.49
N VAL A 51 7.58 5.33 -4.66
CA VAL A 51 8.14 4.27 -3.83
C VAL A 51 9.51 4.73 -3.37
N ILE A 52 9.53 5.25 -2.14
CA ILE A 52 10.75 5.76 -1.51
C ILE A 52 11.25 4.68 -0.55
N CYS A 53 12.45 4.14 -0.75
CA CYS A 53 12.93 2.97 -0.01
C CYS A 53 13.47 3.31 1.38
N LEU A 54 14.09 4.47 1.54
CA LEU A 54 14.58 4.91 2.85
C LEU A 54 13.42 5.37 3.75
N ARG A 55 13.40 4.88 5.00
CA ARG A 55 12.37 5.16 6.00
C ARG A 55 13.00 5.35 7.37
N LYS A 56 12.22 5.92 8.31
CA LYS A 56 12.69 6.20 9.67
C LYS A 56 12.91 4.95 10.53
N SER A 57 12.35 3.79 10.16
CA SER A 57 12.50 2.56 10.93
C SER A 57 12.91 1.39 10.04
N ASP A 58 13.72 0.51 10.61
CA ASP A 58 14.24 -0.70 9.94
C ASP A 58 13.10 -1.57 9.40
N LEU A 59 12.02 -1.73 10.17
CA LEU A 59 10.83 -2.46 9.73
C LEU A 59 10.25 -1.86 8.45
N MET A 60 10.13 -0.54 8.40
CA MET A 60 9.56 0.15 7.25
C MET A 60 10.47 0.07 6.03
N ILE A 61 11.81 0.15 6.22
CA ILE A 61 12.79 -0.04 5.13
C ILE A 61 12.67 -1.45 4.55
N ASN A 62 12.60 -2.47 5.41
CA ASN A 62 12.44 -3.85 4.97
C ASN A 62 11.13 -4.05 4.19
N LEU A 63 10.00 -3.54 4.71
CA LEU A 63 8.70 -3.66 4.06
C LEU A 63 8.67 -2.97 2.70
N ILE A 64 9.19 -1.75 2.59
CA ILE A 64 9.15 -1.01 1.32
C ILE A 64 10.13 -1.58 0.30
N THR A 65 11.29 -2.11 0.72
CA THR A 65 12.25 -2.78 -0.16
C THR A 65 11.65 -4.06 -0.74
N MET A 66 10.90 -4.81 0.08
CA MET A 66 10.11 -5.95 -0.40
C MET A 66 9.02 -5.52 -1.39
N ALA A 67 8.31 -4.43 -1.12
CA ALA A 67 7.27 -3.89 -2.01
C ALA A 67 7.86 -3.41 -3.35
N ALA A 68 8.99 -2.71 -3.33
CA ALA A 68 9.73 -2.28 -4.52
C ALA A 68 10.14 -3.49 -5.37
N SER A 69 10.67 -4.55 -4.74
CA SER A 69 10.97 -5.81 -5.42
C SER A 69 9.74 -6.48 -6.05
N LYS A 70 8.55 -6.31 -5.45
CA LYS A 70 7.28 -6.81 -6.01
C LYS A 70 6.80 -5.99 -7.19
N ILE A 71 6.97 -4.67 -7.17
CA ILE A 71 6.65 -3.79 -8.30
C ILE A 71 7.54 -4.14 -9.50
N ARG A 72 8.87 -4.28 -9.29
CA ARG A 72 9.82 -4.64 -10.35
C ARG A 72 9.50 -5.97 -11.04
N ARG A 73 8.98 -6.93 -10.29
CA ARG A 73 8.62 -8.28 -10.78
C ARG A 73 7.15 -8.42 -11.13
N PHE A 74 6.37 -7.36 -11.02
CA PHE A 74 4.91 -7.43 -11.05
C PHE A 74 4.40 -8.17 -12.29
N SER A 75 4.81 -7.74 -13.49
CA SER A 75 4.34 -8.35 -14.74
C SER A 75 4.73 -9.82 -14.88
N GLY A 76 5.90 -10.22 -14.38
CA GLY A 76 6.30 -11.63 -14.36
C GLY A 76 5.55 -12.45 -13.31
N ASP A 77 5.25 -11.85 -12.14
CA ASP A 77 4.57 -12.50 -11.02
C ASP A 77 3.06 -12.67 -11.24
N THR A 78 2.44 -11.78 -12.04
CA THR A 78 0.98 -11.68 -12.23
C THR A 78 0.52 -11.91 -13.67
N GLY A 79 1.41 -11.79 -14.67
CA GLY A 79 1.05 -11.75 -16.08
C GLY A 79 0.34 -10.47 -16.52
N GLN A 80 0.27 -9.45 -15.65
CA GLN A 80 -0.43 -8.19 -15.90
C GLN A 80 0.55 -7.03 -16.04
N PRO A 81 0.29 -6.06 -16.94
CA PRO A 81 1.16 -4.91 -17.09
C PRO A 81 1.13 -4.02 -15.85
N LEU A 82 2.29 -3.45 -15.53
CA LEU A 82 2.43 -2.36 -14.57
C LEU A 82 3.58 -1.46 -15.03
N ASP A 83 3.27 -0.20 -15.32
CA ASP A 83 4.26 0.79 -15.70
C ASP A 83 4.98 1.29 -14.45
N TRP A 84 6.31 1.17 -14.44
CA TRP A 84 7.16 1.69 -13.38
C TRP A 84 8.51 2.13 -13.92
N VAL A 85 9.14 3.07 -13.20
CA VAL A 85 10.45 3.63 -13.53
C VAL A 85 11.26 3.78 -12.26
N GLN A 86 12.46 3.18 -12.23
CA GLN A 86 13.43 3.39 -11.15
C GLN A 86 14.38 4.52 -11.55
N SER A 87 13.90 5.75 -11.37
CA SER A 87 14.69 6.97 -11.60
C SER A 87 15.63 7.31 -10.43
N GLY A 88 15.42 6.68 -9.26
CA GLY A 88 15.91 7.18 -8.00
C GLY A 88 15.21 8.47 -7.56
N SER A 89 15.67 9.04 -6.46
CA SER A 89 15.24 10.34 -5.93
C SER A 89 16.42 11.15 -5.42
N LEU A 90 16.22 12.47 -5.30
CA LEU A 90 17.15 13.38 -4.63
C LEU A 90 16.49 13.94 -3.36
N LYS A 91 17.16 13.80 -2.23
CA LYS A 91 16.78 14.45 -0.96
C LYS A 91 17.74 15.61 -0.72
N VAL A 92 17.18 16.80 -0.51
CA VAL A 92 17.90 18.08 -0.50
C VAL A 92 17.73 18.75 0.87
N ALA A 93 18.84 19.16 1.47
CA ALA A 93 18.87 19.99 2.68
C ALA A 93 19.23 21.43 2.33
N ARG A 94 18.47 22.39 2.88
CA ARG A 94 18.74 23.84 2.74
C ARG A 94 19.15 24.49 4.06
N ARG A 95 19.07 23.75 5.17
CA ARG A 95 19.44 24.22 6.50
C ARG A 95 20.54 23.31 7.06
N PRO A 96 21.54 23.85 7.78
CA PRO A 96 22.63 23.05 8.33
C PRO A 96 22.15 21.86 9.17
N GLU A 97 21.10 22.03 9.96
CA GLU A 97 20.52 20.95 10.77
C GLU A 97 19.94 19.80 9.94
N ASP A 98 19.45 20.08 8.72
CA ASP A 98 18.94 19.04 7.82
C ASP A 98 20.08 18.27 7.10
N ALA A 99 21.28 18.85 7.05
CA ALA A 99 22.45 18.17 6.49
C ALA A 99 22.89 17.00 7.38
N GLU A 100 22.80 17.17 8.71
CA GLU A 100 23.05 16.08 9.67
C GLU A 100 22.08 14.92 9.45
N VAL A 101 20.79 15.22 9.19
CA VAL A 101 19.78 14.22 8.86
C VAL A 101 20.12 13.47 7.56
N ILE A 102 20.67 14.16 6.56
CA ILE A 102 21.13 13.51 5.32
C ILE A 102 22.26 12.52 5.61
N GLN A 103 23.21 12.88 6.47
CA GLN A 103 24.31 11.99 6.85
C GLN A 103 23.82 10.74 7.59
N GLU A 104 22.90 10.91 8.54
CA GLU A 104 22.26 9.80 9.25
C GLU A 104 21.52 8.86 8.30
N ASP A 105 20.80 9.44 7.33
CA ASP A 105 20.05 8.73 6.31
C ASP A 105 20.95 7.93 5.37
N ILE A 106 22.09 8.48 4.96
CA ILE A 106 23.09 7.76 4.14
C ILE A 106 23.63 6.55 4.92
N LEU A 107 24.00 6.74 6.19
CA LEU A 107 24.48 5.66 7.03
C LEU A 107 23.40 4.58 7.23
N CYS A 108 22.14 5.00 7.43
CA CYS A 108 21.00 4.10 7.54
C CYS A 108 20.79 3.30 6.25
N GLY A 109 20.73 3.99 5.10
CA GLY A 109 20.55 3.34 3.80
C GLY A 109 21.64 2.32 3.50
N ARG A 110 22.91 2.68 3.74
CA ARG A 110 24.04 1.76 3.56
C ARG A 110 23.96 0.52 4.45
N ARG A 111 23.55 0.66 5.72
CA ARG A 111 23.34 -0.49 6.63
C ARG A 111 22.27 -1.45 6.13
N HIS A 112 21.26 -0.93 5.42
CA HIS A 112 20.19 -1.71 4.80
C HIS A 112 20.49 -2.15 3.36
N GLY A 113 21.70 -1.88 2.86
CA GLY A 113 22.11 -2.24 1.50
C GLY A 113 21.42 -1.45 0.39
N LEU A 114 20.84 -0.29 0.71
CA LEU A 114 20.27 0.62 -0.29
C LEU A 114 21.38 1.34 -1.05
N ASP A 115 21.15 1.59 -2.34
CA ASP A 115 21.97 2.45 -3.18
C ASP A 115 21.77 3.92 -2.78
N VAL A 116 22.58 4.39 -1.84
CA VAL A 116 22.56 5.77 -1.34
C VAL A 116 23.92 6.42 -1.42
N GLU A 117 23.92 7.67 -1.84
CA GLU A 117 25.14 8.43 -2.14
C GLU A 117 24.94 9.90 -1.80
N GLU A 118 25.90 10.50 -1.09
CA GLU A 118 25.98 11.96 -0.99
C GLU A 118 26.52 12.53 -2.30
N LEU A 119 25.89 13.57 -2.81
CA LEU A 119 26.28 14.20 -4.06
C LEU A 119 26.84 15.60 -3.83
N SER A 120 27.84 15.95 -4.64
CA SER A 120 28.15 17.36 -4.87
C SER A 120 26.96 18.06 -5.54
N LEU A 121 26.84 19.38 -5.33
CA LEU A 121 25.77 20.17 -5.93
C LEU A 121 25.78 20.09 -7.47
N ASP A 122 26.97 20.06 -8.07
CA ASP A 122 27.14 19.90 -9.52
C ASP A 122 26.65 18.54 -10.01
N ALA A 123 26.93 17.47 -9.25
CA ALA A 123 26.43 16.13 -9.60
C ALA A 123 24.91 16.06 -9.47
N ALA A 124 24.34 16.65 -8.42
CA ALA A 124 22.89 16.72 -8.23
C ALA A 124 22.21 17.53 -9.37
N HIS A 125 22.79 18.66 -9.77
CA HIS A 125 22.28 19.45 -10.89
C HIS A 125 22.40 18.73 -12.24
N ARG A 126 23.47 17.95 -12.47
CA ARG A 126 23.57 17.09 -13.66
C ARG A 126 22.48 16.02 -13.72
N LEU A 127 22.08 15.46 -12.57
CA LEU A 127 20.99 14.48 -12.49
C LEU A 127 19.61 15.13 -12.64
N ASN A 128 19.42 16.32 -12.09
CA ASN A 128 18.20 17.10 -12.23
C ASN A 128 18.53 18.56 -12.59
N PRO A 129 18.58 18.92 -13.88
CA PRO A 129 18.88 20.28 -14.32
C PRO A 129 17.90 21.35 -13.84
N PHE A 130 16.72 20.95 -13.34
CA PHE A 130 15.74 21.87 -12.73
C PHE A 130 16.02 22.14 -11.25
N LEU A 131 17.00 21.49 -10.63
CA LEU A 131 17.39 21.74 -9.25
C LEU A 131 18.24 23.00 -9.16
N GLU A 132 17.65 24.06 -8.62
CA GLU A 132 18.37 25.27 -8.20
C GLU A 132 19.19 25.01 -6.93
N THR A 133 20.51 25.04 -7.07
CA THR A 133 21.47 24.68 -6.02
C THR A 133 21.79 25.82 -5.06
N THR A 134 21.37 27.06 -5.38
CA THR A 134 21.54 28.21 -4.49
C THR A 134 20.90 27.94 -3.13
N GLY A 135 21.68 28.05 -2.06
CA GLY A 135 21.21 27.81 -0.67
C GLY A 135 20.98 26.34 -0.32
N VAL A 136 21.47 25.39 -1.14
CA VAL A 136 21.53 23.97 -0.78
C VAL A 136 22.81 23.69 -0.02
N VAL A 137 22.69 23.00 1.12
CA VAL A 137 23.83 22.69 2.00
C VAL A 137 24.26 21.23 1.94
N ALA A 138 23.37 20.31 1.56
CA ALA A 138 23.68 18.91 1.32
C ALA A 138 22.62 18.27 0.40
N VAL A 139 23.03 17.26 -0.36
CA VAL A 139 22.14 16.47 -1.23
C VAL A 139 22.56 15.01 -1.17
N MET A 140 21.57 14.11 -1.08
CA MET A 140 21.78 12.68 -1.29
C MET A 140 20.88 12.14 -2.39
N ARG A 141 21.37 11.13 -3.10
CA ARG A 141 20.62 10.31 -4.03
C ARG A 141 20.21 9.00 -3.35
N ILE A 142 18.99 8.56 -3.61
CA ILE A 142 18.52 7.21 -3.30
C ILE A 142 18.17 6.53 -4.62
N GLY A 143 19.03 5.63 -5.10
CA GLY A 143 18.88 4.97 -6.41
C GLY A 143 17.82 3.89 -6.46
N ASP A 144 17.46 3.30 -5.32
CA ASP A 144 16.40 2.29 -5.22
C ASP A 144 14.98 2.88 -5.31
N ASP A 145 14.87 4.21 -5.24
CA ASP A 145 13.58 4.87 -5.35
C ASP A 145 13.01 4.77 -6.76
N MET A 146 11.69 4.64 -6.84
CA MET A 146 10.98 4.47 -8.09
C MET A 146 9.60 5.13 -8.02
N TYR A 147 8.94 5.21 -9.16
CA TYR A 147 7.51 5.47 -9.21
C TYR A 147 6.84 4.49 -10.16
N PHE A 148 5.55 4.27 -9.97
CA PHE A 148 4.73 3.43 -10.82
C PHE A 148 3.38 4.09 -11.10
N ASN A 149 2.66 3.63 -12.12
CA ASN A 149 1.31 4.09 -12.39
C ASN A 149 0.31 3.43 -11.42
N PRO A 150 -0.22 4.16 -10.41
CA PRO A 150 -1.01 3.54 -9.37
C PRO A 150 -2.43 3.19 -9.82
N ALA A 151 -2.91 3.76 -10.92
CA ALA A 151 -4.21 3.42 -11.49
C ALA A 151 -4.27 1.97 -12.02
N GLN A 152 -3.11 1.43 -12.44
CA GLN A 152 -3.03 0.06 -12.95
C GLN A 152 -3.06 -0.99 -11.85
N LEU A 153 -2.60 -0.68 -10.63
CA LEU A 153 -2.33 -1.70 -9.62
C LEU A 153 -3.59 -2.46 -9.16
N ALA A 154 -4.63 -1.74 -8.78
CA ALA A 154 -5.87 -2.36 -8.29
C ALA A 154 -6.57 -3.17 -9.38
N VAL A 155 -6.62 -2.63 -10.59
CA VAL A 155 -7.23 -3.28 -11.76
C VAL A 155 -6.42 -4.52 -12.18
N ALA A 156 -5.09 -4.43 -12.19
CA ALA A 156 -4.24 -5.55 -12.52
C ALA A 156 -4.38 -6.71 -11.51
N PHE A 157 -4.50 -6.42 -10.22
CA PHE A 157 -4.80 -7.46 -9.23
C PHE A 157 -6.23 -8.00 -9.35
N GLY A 158 -7.21 -7.14 -9.57
CA GLY A 158 -8.62 -7.52 -9.57
C GLY A 158 -9.10 -8.21 -10.86
N GLY A 159 -8.58 -7.83 -12.02
CA GLY A 159 -9.14 -8.23 -13.31
C GLY A 159 -8.76 -9.64 -13.76
N HIS A 160 -7.62 -10.19 -13.34
CA HIS A 160 -7.00 -11.33 -14.04
C HIS A 160 -6.15 -12.28 -13.16
N GLY A 161 -6.25 -12.21 -11.83
CA GLY A 161 -5.61 -13.21 -10.97
C GLY A 161 -6.25 -14.60 -11.11
N PRO A 162 -5.70 -15.66 -10.47
CA PRO A 162 -6.37 -16.95 -10.30
C PRO A 162 -7.57 -16.76 -9.36
N ILE A 163 -8.61 -16.13 -9.87
CA ILE A 163 -9.67 -15.53 -9.07
C ILE A 163 -10.89 -16.44 -9.21
N SER A 164 -11.00 -17.34 -8.24
CA SER A 164 -12.30 -17.78 -7.73
C SER A 164 -13.03 -16.64 -6.99
N ALA A 165 -12.43 -15.44 -6.90
CA ALA A 165 -13.06 -14.31 -6.24
C ALA A 165 -14.16 -13.69 -7.08
N THR A 166 -15.36 -13.78 -6.55
CA THR A 166 -16.48 -13.03 -7.10
C THR A 166 -16.27 -11.57 -6.75
N ILE A 167 -16.03 -10.75 -7.77
CA ILE A 167 -16.12 -9.29 -7.65
C ILE A 167 -17.61 -8.97 -7.64
N LEU A 168 -18.11 -8.52 -6.51
CA LEU A 168 -19.46 -7.96 -6.44
C LEU A 168 -19.34 -6.45 -6.62
N GLY A 169 -19.39 -6.01 -7.87
CA GLY A 169 -19.50 -4.59 -8.21
C GLY A 169 -20.88 -4.08 -7.79
N ALA A 170 -20.91 -2.93 -7.11
CA ALA A 170 -22.11 -2.31 -6.52
C ALA A 170 -22.75 -3.06 -5.34
N ALA A 171 -22.02 -3.95 -4.67
CA ALA A 171 -22.50 -4.53 -3.41
C ALA A 171 -22.07 -3.67 -2.22
N ASP A 172 -23.04 -3.19 -1.45
CA ASP A 172 -22.75 -2.67 -0.12
C ASP A 172 -22.43 -3.86 0.80
N ALA A 173 -21.37 -3.79 1.60
CA ALA A 173 -21.07 -4.84 2.58
C ALA A 173 -22.26 -5.08 3.54
N ARG A 174 -23.11 -4.07 3.72
CA ARG A 174 -24.38 -4.17 4.46
C ARG A 174 -25.38 -5.15 3.83
N ASP A 175 -25.32 -5.35 2.52
CA ASP A 175 -26.21 -6.23 1.76
C ASP A 175 -25.77 -7.70 1.82
N CYS A 176 -24.54 -7.96 2.27
CA CYS A 176 -23.98 -9.30 2.31
C CYS A 176 -24.19 -10.02 3.65
N GLY A 177 -24.54 -9.30 4.73
CA GLY A 177 -24.61 -9.84 6.09
C GLY A 177 -23.27 -10.39 6.59
N GLY A 178 -22.93 -10.22 7.87
CA GLY A 178 -21.69 -10.81 8.37
C GLY A 178 -21.20 -10.33 9.72
N VAL A 179 -20.12 -10.96 10.18
CA VAL A 179 -19.41 -10.60 11.41
C VAL A 179 -17.97 -10.25 11.05
N ALA A 180 -17.56 -9.01 11.28
CA ALA A 180 -16.14 -8.63 11.26
C ALA A 180 -15.74 -8.06 12.62
N TYR A 181 -14.64 -8.55 13.19
CA TYR A 181 -14.10 -8.09 14.48
C TYR A 181 -15.16 -8.00 15.61
N GLY A 182 -16.00 -9.04 15.75
CA GLY A 182 -17.03 -9.08 16.79
C GLY A 182 -18.25 -8.18 16.55
N THR A 183 -18.32 -7.49 15.42
CA THR A 183 -19.48 -6.69 15.01
C THR A 183 -20.27 -7.46 13.98
N SER A 184 -21.50 -7.85 14.32
CA SER A 184 -22.46 -8.44 13.39
C SER A 184 -23.34 -7.35 12.78
N TRP A 185 -23.58 -7.39 11.46
CA TRP A 185 -24.63 -6.57 10.83
C TRP A 185 -25.58 -7.45 10.02
N ASP A 186 -26.85 -7.07 10.08
CA ASP A 186 -27.97 -7.75 9.44
C ASP A 186 -28.46 -6.92 8.24
N THR A 187 -28.60 -7.60 7.10
CA THR A 187 -29.20 -7.09 5.86
C THR A 187 -30.64 -6.58 6.05
N ALA A 188 -31.34 -7.04 7.09
CA ALA A 188 -32.75 -6.75 7.32
C ALA A 188 -33.03 -5.38 7.98
N SER A 189 -32.02 -4.62 8.43
CA SER A 189 -32.25 -3.33 9.11
C SER A 189 -31.37 -2.19 8.57
N PRO A 190 -31.91 -1.26 7.75
CA PRO A 190 -31.13 -0.17 7.16
C PRO A 190 -30.78 0.97 8.13
N ARG A 191 -31.02 0.85 9.45
CA ARG A 191 -30.87 1.96 10.39
C ARG A 191 -30.31 1.56 11.76
N ARG A 192 -29.02 1.82 11.96
CA ARG A 192 -28.42 2.64 13.05
C ARG A 192 -26.95 2.26 13.19
N TYR A 193 -26.07 3.18 12.80
CA TYR A 193 -24.67 3.17 13.22
C TYR A 193 -24.67 3.57 14.70
N ALA A 194 -24.50 2.61 15.61
CA ALA A 194 -24.27 2.88 17.02
C ALA A 194 -22.84 2.41 17.34
N PRO A 195 -21.88 3.31 17.61
CA PRO A 195 -20.55 2.90 18.03
C PRO A 195 -20.66 2.35 19.45
N ALA A 196 -20.55 1.03 19.61
CA ALA A 196 -20.42 0.41 20.92
C ALA A 196 -18.99 0.63 21.43
N TRP A 197 -18.75 1.82 21.99
CA TRP A 197 -17.60 2.04 22.86
C TRP A 197 -17.79 1.23 24.15
N CYS A 198 -16.85 0.30 24.36
CA CYS A 198 -16.41 -0.29 25.61
C CYS A 198 -17.23 0.09 26.86
N SER A 199 -18.00 -0.87 27.39
CA SER A 199 -18.18 -0.96 28.83
C SER A 199 -17.93 -2.39 29.27
N SER A 200 -16.78 -2.57 29.89
CA SER A 200 -16.47 -3.73 30.71
C SER A 200 -17.59 -3.97 31.73
N ARG A 201 -18.21 -5.15 31.69
CA ARG A 201 -18.70 -5.80 32.91
C ARG A 201 -18.71 -7.31 32.71
N ALA A 202 -17.88 -7.91 33.55
CA ALA A 202 -17.67 -9.34 33.69
C ALA A 202 -18.98 -10.13 33.75
N CYS A 203 -18.96 -11.28 33.07
CA CYS A 203 -19.73 -12.45 33.48
C CYS A 203 -19.59 -12.68 34.98
N ILE A 204 -20.67 -12.53 35.74
CA ILE A 204 -20.92 -13.39 36.90
C ILE A 204 -22.33 -13.94 36.77
N SER A 205 -22.36 -15.26 36.85
CA SER A 205 -23.48 -16.17 36.73
C SER A 205 -24.42 -16.17 37.94
N SER A 206 -25.68 -16.45 37.63
CA SER A 206 -26.58 -17.36 38.35
C SER A 206 -27.33 -16.88 39.61
N ARG A 207 -28.63 -17.24 39.56
CA ARG A 207 -29.58 -17.60 40.63
C ARG A 207 -30.46 -16.50 41.26
N ARG A 208 -31.75 -16.73 41.00
CA ARG A 208 -33.01 -16.29 41.63
C ARG A 208 -33.53 -14.92 41.25
#